data_AF-A0A958ZC95-F1
#
_entry.id   AF-A0A958ZC95-F1
#
_cell.length_a   1.000
_cell.length_b   1.000
_cell.length_c   1.000
_cell.angle_alpha   90.00
_cell.angle_beta   90.00
_cell.angle_gamma   90.00
#
_symmetry.space_group_name_H-M   'P 1'
#
loop_
_entity.id
_entity.type
_entity.pdbx_description
1 polymer ?
#
loop_
_entity_poly.entity_id
_entity_poly.type
_entity_poly.pdbx_seq_one_letter_code
_entity_poly.pdbx_strand_id
1 'polypeptide(L)'
;YIMIYDWPQNIGGKPSFTFYQNMPAFVPVMFEMTVFFAAHLMVITFYMRSKIWPFRKAENPDPRTTDDKFVMEVAVSDNEDQLVSLLKKTGAIEIKVSEKH
;
A
#
# COMPACT_ATOMS: atom_id res chain seq x y z
N TYR A 1 -24.89 -21.80 5.83
CA TYR A 1 -26.28 -21.32 5.85
C TYR A 1 -27.09 -21.92 4.70
N ILE A 2 -26.75 -21.65 3.43
CA ILE A 2 -27.50 -22.17 2.26
C ILE A 2 -27.63 -23.70 2.23
N MET A 3 -26.52 -24.46 2.31
CA MET A 3 -26.58 -25.93 2.24
C MET A 3 -27.06 -26.64 3.51
N ILE A 4 -27.21 -25.93 4.63
CA ILE A 4 -27.44 -26.52 5.96
C ILE A 4 -28.81 -26.12 6.52
N TYR A 5 -29.26 -24.90 6.27
CA TYR A 5 -30.44 -24.31 6.89
C TYR A 5 -31.48 -23.86 5.85
N ASP A 6 -31.04 -23.12 4.83
CA ASP A 6 -31.93 -22.49 3.85
C ASP A 6 -32.42 -23.47 2.77
N TRP A 7 -31.56 -24.40 2.36
CA TRP A 7 -31.83 -25.39 1.31
C TRP A 7 -31.07 -26.71 1.59
N PRO A 8 -31.58 -27.56 2.50
CA PRO A 8 -30.92 -28.81 2.84
C PRO A 8 -31.11 -29.86 1.73
N GLN A 9 -30.08 -30.05 0.91
CA GLN A 9 -30.02 -31.14 -0.08
C GLN A 9 -29.02 -32.22 0.35
N ASN A 10 -29.39 -33.47 0.08
CA ASN A 10 -28.46 -34.59 0.17
C ASN A 10 -27.71 -34.73 -1.16
N ILE A 11 -26.50 -34.16 -1.22
CA ILE A 11 -25.61 -34.25 -2.38
C ILE A 11 -24.45 -35.19 -2.03
N GLY A 12 -24.46 -36.40 -2.59
CA GLY A 12 -23.39 -37.38 -2.45
C GLY A 12 -23.24 -37.97 -1.04
N GLY A 13 -24.30 -37.98 -0.22
CA GLY A 13 -24.29 -38.58 1.12
C GLY A 13 -23.49 -37.82 2.17
N LYS A 14 -23.04 -36.59 1.85
CA LYS A 14 -22.24 -35.78 2.77
C LYS A 14 -23.09 -35.27 3.93
N PRO A 15 -22.54 -35.17 5.14
CA PRO A 15 -23.29 -34.71 6.31
C PRO A 15 -23.52 -33.18 6.23
N SER A 16 -24.57 -32.74 5.55
CA SER A 16 -24.94 -31.33 5.34
C SER A 16 -25.89 -30.77 6.40
N PHE A 17 -26.23 -31.53 7.44
CA PHE A 17 -27.25 -31.14 8.44
C PHE A 17 -26.71 -30.26 9.57
N THR A 18 -25.42 -30.35 9.90
CA THR A 18 -24.80 -29.59 10.99
C THR A 18 -23.46 -29.03 10.55
N PHE A 19 -23.17 -27.77 10.90
CA PHE A 19 -21.94 -27.07 10.50
C PHE A 19 -20.66 -27.83 10.87
N TYR A 20 -20.60 -28.42 12.06
CA TYR A 20 -19.43 -29.16 12.54
C TYR A 20 -19.07 -30.37 11.67
N GLN A 21 -20.06 -31.10 11.16
CA GLN A 21 -19.83 -32.31 10.36
C GLN A 21 -19.40 -31.98 8.91
N ASN A 22 -19.88 -30.87 8.35
CA ASN A 22 -19.49 -30.42 7.00
C ASN A 22 -18.32 -29.42 7.01
N MET A 23 -17.74 -29.12 8.17
CA MET A 23 -16.70 -28.11 8.34
C MET A 23 -15.51 -28.28 7.38
N PRO A 24 -14.97 -29.50 7.13
CA PRO A 24 -13.82 -29.66 6.23
C PRO A 24 -14.06 -29.14 4.81
N ALA A 25 -15.29 -29.19 4.31
CA ALA A 25 -15.62 -28.69 2.97
C ALA A 25 -15.59 -27.16 2.87
N PHE A 26 -15.75 -26.45 3.99
CA PHE A 26 -15.71 -24.98 4.03
C PHE A 26 -14.31 -24.41 4.28
N VAL A 27 -13.36 -25.21 4.76
CA VAL A 27 -11.99 -24.75 5.06
C VAL A 27 -11.32 -24.11 3.84
N PRO A 28 -11.34 -24.71 2.62
CA PRO A 28 -10.72 -24.08 1.46
C PRO A 28 -11.37 -22.74 1.10
N VAL A 29 -12.70 -22.66 1.15
CA VAL A 29 -13.43 -21.41 0.81
C VAL A 29 -13.14 -20.31 1.83
N MET A 30 -13.11 -20.64 3.12
CA MET A 30 -12.76 -19.68 4.18
C MET A 30 -11.32 -19.19 4.04
N PHE A 31 -10.38 -20.08 3.72
CA PHE A 31 -8.99 -19.73 3.46
C PHE A 31 -8.85 -18.77 2.28
N GLU A 32 -9.48 -19.07 1.14
CA GLU A 32 -9.41 -18.19 -0.03
C GLU A 32 -10.04 -16.82 0.26
N MET A 33 -11.15 -16.77 1.00
CA MET A 33 -11.75 -15.50 1.39
C MET A 33 -10.85 -14.67 2.30
N THR A 34 -10.20 -15.27 3.31
CA THR A 34 -9.31 -14.51 4.21
C THR A 34 -8.11 -13.96 3.46
N VAL A 35 -7.49 -14.74 2.57
CA VAL A 35 -6.38 -14.30 1.74
C VAL A 35 -6.82 -13.20 0.78
N PHE A 36 -7.98 -13.37 0.12
CA PHE A 36 -8.53 -12.38 -0.80
C PHE A 36 -8.76 -11.03 -0.11
N PHE A 37 -9.46 -11.02 1.03
CA PHE A 37 -9.73 -9.77 1.76
C PHE A 37 -8.45 -9.16 2.33
N ALA A 38 -7.54 -9.96 2.89
CA ALA A 38 -6.28 -9.45 3.43
C ALA A 38 -5.44 -8.75 2.36
N ALA A 39 -5.27 -9.39 1.19
CA ALA A 39 -4.48 -8.83 0.09
C ALA A 39 -5.12 -7.55 -0.48
N HIS A 40 -6.40 -7.58 -0.83
CA HIS A 40 -7.06 -6.44 -1.47
C HIS A 40 -7.21 -5.25 -0.53
N LEU A 41 -7.59 -5.48 0.73
CA LEU A 41 -7.73 -4.39 1.69
C LEU A 41 -6.38 -3.76 2.03
N MET A 42 -5.29 -4.53 2.07
CA MET A 42 -3.95 -3.98 2.25
C MET A 42 -3.53 -3.08 1.08
N VAL A 43 -3.75 -3.52 -0.16
CA VAL A 43 -3.42 -2.74 -1.37
C VAL A 43 -4.25 -1.45 -1.44
N ILE A 44 -5.56 -1.54 -1.18
CA ILE A 44 -6.44 -0.36 -1.16
C ILE A 44 -6.00 0.61 -0.05
N THR A 45 -5.72 0.11 1.16
CA THR A 45 -5.23 0.94 2.27
C THR A 45 -3.91 1.63 1.92
N PHE A 46 -3.00 0.92 1.23
CA PHE A 46 -1.75 1.50 0.75
C PHE A 46 -1.99 2.65 -0.24
N TYR A 47 -2.87 2.48 -1.23
CA TYR A 47 -3.20 3.55 -2.17
C TYR A 47 -3.84 4.77 -1.48
N MET A 48 -4.75 4.54 -0.53
CA MET A 48 -5.38 5.62 0.23
C MET A 48 -4.37 6.36 1.11
N ARG A 49 -3.52 5.64 1.85
CA ARG A 49 -2.55 6.24 2.78
C ARG A 49 -1.43 6.98 2.06
N SER A 50 -0.93 6.41 0.96
CA SER A 50 0.11 7.03 0.12
C SER A 50 -0.46 8.07 -0.86
N LYS A 51 -1.78 8.26 -0.87
CA LYS A 51 -2.52 9.14 -1.78
C LYS A 51 -2.20 8.87 -3.26
N ILE A 52 -2.00 7.61 -3.65
CA ILE A 52 -1.67 7.25 -5.03
C ILE A 52 -2.97 6.98 -5.79
N TRP A 53 -3.24 7.77 -6.82
CA TRP A 53 -4.46 7.66 -7.64
C TRP A 53 -4.08 7.75 -9.12
N PRO A 54 -4.81 7.08 -10.04
CA PRO A 54 -4.51 7.09 -11.47
C PRO A 54 -4.39 8.49 -12.08
N PHE A 55 -5.09 9.48 -11.53
CA PHE A 55 -5.12 10.86 -12.03
C PHE A 55 -4.31 11.84 -11.18
N ARG A 56 -3.52 11.35 -10.21
CA ARG A 56 -2.65 12.23 -9.42
C ARG A 56 -1.44 12.63 -10.25
N LYS A 57 -1.15 13.94 -10.31
CA LYS A 57 0.07 14.45 -10.95
C LYS A 57 1.29 13.99 -10.14
N ALA A 58 2.35 13.59 -10.84
CA ALA A 58 3.61 13.24 -10.19
C ALA A 58 4.22 14.48 -9.51
N GLU A 59 4.57 14.34 -8.24
CA GLU A 59 5.16 15.40 -7.40
C GLU A 59 6.68 15.17 -7.27
N ASN A 60 7.36 14.88 -8.39
CA ASN A 60 8.81 14.65 -8.39
C ASN A 60 9.54 16.01 -8.31
N PRO A 61 10.45 16.23 -7.35
CA PRO A 61 11.16 17.50 -7.19
C PRO A 61 12.17 17.76 -8.33
N ASP A 62 12.77 16.73 -8.89
CA ASP A 62 13.55 16.78 -10.13
C ASP A 62 13.29 15.47 -10.91
N PRO A 63 12.98 15.49 -12.22
CA PRO A 63 12.77 14.26 -13.00
C PRO A 63 13.92 13.25 -12.95
N ARG A 64 15.15 13.72 -12.65
CA ARG A 64 16.34 12.87 -12.52
C ARG A 64 16.33 12.02 -11.25
N THR A 65 15.43 12.28 -10.30
CA THR A 65 15.37 11.49 -9.05
C THR A 65 14.98 10.04 -9.25
N THR A 66 14.32 9.73 -10.36
CA THR A 66 13.90 8.36 -10.67
C THR A 66 14.98 7.55 -11.40
N ASP A 67 16.02 8.21 -11.94
CA ASP A 67 17.02 7.58 -12.81
C ASP A 67 18.40 7.52 -12.13
N ASP A 68 19.02 8.67 -11.84
CA ASP A 68 20.46 8.73 -11.50
C ASP A 68 20.81 9.52 -10.24
N LYS A 69 19.93 10.41 -9.74
CA LYS A 69 20.26 11.33 -8.63
C LYS A 69 19.39 11.12 -7.40
N PHE A 70 19.98 11.28 -6.21
CA PHE A 70 19.23 11.43 -4.97
C PHE A 70 19.07 12.93 -4.64
N VAL A 71 17.86 13.34 -4.27
CA VAL A 71 17.56 14.72 -3.87
C VAL A 71 17.19 14.76 -2.39
N MET A 72 17.76 15.72 -1.67
CA MET A 72 17.42 16.02 -0.28
C MET A 72 16.87 17.45 -0.24
N GLU A 73 15.61 17.58 0.16
CA GLU A 73 14.98 18.88 0.41
C GLU A 73 15.11 19.21 1.90
N VAL A 74 15.67 20.39 2.21
CA VAL A 74 15.79 20.89 3.58
C VAL A 74 15.07 22.23 3.65
N ALA A 75 14.13 22.36 4.59
CA ALA A 75 13.47 23.64 4.83
C ALA A 75 14.48 24.61 5.45
N VAL A 76 14.61 25.80 4.86
CA VAL A 76 15.49 26.87 5.35
C VAL A 76 14.65 27.87 6.13
N SER A 77 15.04 28.16 7.37
CA SER A 77 14.42 29.21 8.18
C SER A 77 15.25 30.49 8.11
N ASP A 78 16.39 30.56 8.83
CA ASP A 78 17.09 31.83 9.06
C ASP A 78 18.57 31.84 8.67
N ASN A 79 19.14 30.71 8.23
CA ASN A 79 20.59 30.54 8.16
C ASN A 79 21.05 29.80 6.89
N GLU A 80 20.69 30.36 5.74
CA GLU A 80 20.91 29.81 4.42
C GLU A 80 22.40 29.56 4.12
N ASP A 81 23.26 30.56 4.35
CA ASP A 81 24.69 30.51 4.00
C ASP A 81 25.43 29.39 4.75
N GLN A 82 25.13 29.20 6.03
CA GLN A 82 25.71 28.13 6.83
C GLN A 82 25.25 26.77 6.34
N LEU A 83 23.98 26.63 5.99
CA LEU A 83 23.42 25.38 5.46
C LEU A 83 24.05 25.00 4.10
N VAL A 84 24.18 25.97 3.20
CA VAL A 84 24.83 25.78 1.90
C VAL A 84 26.29 25.37 2.08
N SER A 85 27.01 26.00 3.02
CA SER A 85 28.41 25.66 3.29
C SER A 85 28.57 24.23 3.84
N LEU A 86 27.66 23.78 4.71
CA LEU A 86 27.62 22.43 5.23
C LEU A 86 27.35 21.41 4.13
N LEU A 87 26.36 21.65 3.27
CA LEU A 87 26.00 20.75 2.18
C LEU A 87 27.13 20.61 1.15
N LYS A 88 27.82 21.71 0.83
CA LYS A 88 29.02 21.67 -0.03
C LYS A 88 30.13 20.83 0.60
N LYS A 89 30.37 20.98 1.92
CA LYS A 89 31.40 20.22 2.63
C LYS A 89 31.09 18.71 2.67
N THR A 90 29.82 18.34 2.76
CA THR A 90 29.37 16.93 2.80
C THR A 90 29.35 16.27 1.41
N GLY A 91 29.69 17.01 0.34
CA GLY A 91 29.84 16.45 -1.01
C GLY A 91 28.60 16.56 -1.90
N ALA A 92 27.72 17.53 -1.64
CA ALA A 92 26.60 17.81 -2.55
C ALA A 92 27.10 18.21 -3.95
N ILE A 93 26.67 17.46 -4.98
CA ILE A 93 27.06 17.67 -6.38
C ILE A 93 26.40 18.94 -6.94
N GLU A 94 25.14 19.21 -6.54
CA GLU A 94 24.33 20.32 -7.03
C GLU A 94 23.46 20.84 -5.88
N ILE A 95 23.40 22.17 -5.72
CA ILE A 95 22.60 22.83 -4.67
C ILE A 95 21.72 23.86 -5.38
N LYS A 96 20.40 23.75 -5.18
CA LYS A 96 19.40 24.70 -5.66
C LYS A 96 18.64 25.26 -4.48
N VAL A 97 18.48 26.58 -4.44
CA VAL A 97 17.60 27.26 -3.49
C VAL A 97 16.34 27.64 -4.26
N SER A 98 15.20 27.11 -3.84
CA SER A 98 13.90 27.36 -4.45
C SER A 98 12.89 27.73 -3.36
N GLU A 99 12.21 28.85 -3.53
CA GLU A 99 11.04 29.19 -2.71
C GLU A 99 9.85 28.33 -3.17
N LYS A 100 9.29 27.51 -2.27
CA LYS A 100 8.03 26.81 -2.52
C LYS A 100 6.87 27.76 -2.16
N HIS A 101 6.07 28.14 -3.16
CA HIS A 101 4.77 28.80 -2.98
C HIS A 101 3.72 27.82 -2.43
#